data_AF-A0A967CAP8-F1
#
_entry.id   AF-A0A967CAP8-F1
#
_cell.length_a   1.000
_cell.length_b   1.000
_cell.length_c   1.000
_cell.angle_alpha   90.00
_cell.angle_beta   90.00
_cell.angle_gamma   90.00
#
_symmetry.space_group_name_H-M   'P 1'
#
loop_
_entity.id
_entity.type
_entity.pdbx_description
1 polymer ?
#
loop_
_entity_poly.entity_id
_entity_poly.type
_entity_poly.pdbx_seq_one_letter_code
_entity_poly.pdbx_strand_id
1 'polypeptide(L)'
;PELHEEALRVEQCALGDPRTACFYARRSIELLVEWVYDNDSQLQRPFGYGTLADLVNGSDFRELARDQLSRFRLLRELGNKAVHRMDPIRVGDAVLAAAELFQVLRWLVLTYGREPERVRGQRFDPALLPSKAAADAAQVQSREQLEALAEQLAERDQQLRDQRLASLASQEEVERLRAEVTALRKANQAAAKPDPELPEWATRKGYIDHYLEEAGWRLGAGCTHEEEVQGMPNATGQGFVDYVLWGDDGKPLALVEAKRTSRDPMDGQHQAELYANCLEQRYKQRPLIFLSNGYRHRLWDDLRYPPRDVQGFYKQAELVTLIRRRETRQALSTAPISSSIAGRYYQQRAIRAIGESLEKGRRKVLLVKATGTGKTRTA
;
A
#
# COMPACT_ATOMS: atom_id res chain seq x y z
N PRO A 1 25.82 4.29 -6.87
CA PRO A 1 25.21 2.94 -6.92
C PRO A 1 24.66 2.70 -8.34
N GLU A 2 24.69 1.46 -8.83
CA GLU A 2 24.21 1.07 -10.17
C GLU A 2 22.67 1.01 -10.21
N LEU A 3 22.01 2.14 -9.88
CA LEU A 3 20.54 2.21 -9.83
C LEU A 3 19.93 2.59 -11.18
N HIS A 4 20.72 3.23 -12.06
CA HIS A 4 20.21 3.80 -13.30
C HIS A 4 19.65 2.74 -14.24
N GLU A 5 20.38 1.63 -14.44
CA GLU A 5 19.94 0.56 -15.34
C GLU A 5 18.64 -0.09 -14.84
N GLU A 6 18.54 -0.36 -13.53
CA GLU A 6 17.34 -0.97 -12.97
C GLU A 6 16.15 -0.02 -13.01
N ALA A 7 16.36 1.27 -12.70
CA ALA A 7 15.30 2.28 -12.81
C ALA A 7 14.82 2.46 -14.26
N LEU A 8 15.73 2.41 -15.24
CA LEU A 8 15.38 2.47 -16.66
C LEU A 8 14.52 1.27 -17.07
N ARG A 9 14.82 0.07 -16.57
CA ARG A 9 13.99 -1.12 -16.81
C ARG A 9 12.59 -0.97 -16.23
N VAL A 10 12.45 -0.33 -15.06
CA VAL A 10 11.13 -0.02 -14.49
C VAL A 10 10.33 0.87 -15.42
N GLU A 11 10.92 1.96 -15.92
CA GLU A 11 10.27 2.87 -16.86
C GLU A 11 9.85 2.15 -18.15
N GLN A 12 10.76 1.38 -18.75
CA GLN A 12 10.52 0.65 -20.00
C GLN A 12 9.42 -0.41 -19.87
N CYS A 13 9.32 -1.07 -18.71
CA CYS A 13 8.39 -2.17 -18.51
C CYS A 13 7.04 -1.73 -17.93
N ALA A 14 6.92 -0.55 -17.32
CA ALA A 14 5.76 -0.17 -16.50
C ALA A 14 4.40 -0.36 -17.21
N LEU A 15 4.32 -0.05 -18.52
CA LEU A 15 3.10 -0.18 -19.32
C LEU A 15 2.99 -1.51 -20.10
N GLY A 16 4.12 -2.16 -20.42
CA GLY A 16 4.19 -3.35 -21.26
C GLY A 16 4.31 -4.67 -20.50
N ASP A 17 5.17 -4.71 -19.49
CA ASP A 17 5.39 -5.85 -18.60
C ASP A 17 5.36 -5.39 -17.12
N PRO A 18 4.15 -5.27 -16.54
CA PRO A 18 3.98 -4.79 -15.18
C PRO A 18 4.71 -5.65 -14.14
N ARG A 19 4.83 -6.96 -14.39
CA ARG A 19 5.48 -7.87 -13.45
C ARG A 19 6.98 -7.59 -13.38
N THR A 20 7.61 -7.46 -14.55
CA THR A 20 9.04 -7.13 -14.66
C THR A 20 9.34 -5.73 -14.11
N ALA A 21 8.46 -4.75 -14.34
CA ALA A 21 8.60 -3.42 -13.75
C ALA A 21 8.60 -3.46 -12.21
N CYS A 22 7.65 -4.16 -11.58
CA CYS A 22 7.62 -4.29 -10.12
C CYS A 22 8.83 -5.06 -9.57
N PHE A 23 9.33 -6.06 -10.31
CA PHE A 23 10.57 -6.76 -9.96
C PHE A 23 11.76 -5.79 -9.90
N TYR A 24 11.99 -5.02 -10.98
CA TYR A 24 13.11 -4.09 -11.04
C TYR A 24 12.96 -2.90 -10.09
N ALA A 25 11.73 -2.53 -9.73
CA ALA A 25 11.50 -1.49 -8.73
C ALA A 25 11.93 -1.94 -7.33
N ARG A 26 11.63 -3.21 -6.97
CA ARG A 26 12.18 -3.82 -5.75
C ARG A 26 13.71 -3.93 -5.83
N ARG A 27 14.25 -4.42 -6.95
CA ARG A 27 15.69 -4.56 -7.16
C ARG A 27 16.43 -3.22 -6.96
N SER A 28 15.87 -2.14 -7.48
CA SER A 28 16.42 -0.79 -7.33
C SER A 28 16.50 -0.36 -5.87
N ILE A 29 15.45 -0.61 -5.06
CA ILE A 29 15.49 -0.27 -3.64
C ILE A 29 16.40 -1.20 -2.83
N GLU A 30 16.63 -2.44 -3.26
CA GLU A 30 17.61 -3.34 -2.64
C GLU A 30 19.02 -2.78 -2.77
N LEU A 31 19.44 -2.50 -4.00
CA LEU A 31 20.74 -1.91 -4.29
C LEU A 31 20.94 -0.57 -3.59
N LEU A 32 19.86 0.23 -3.51
CA LEU A 32 19.89 1.51 -2.81
C LEU A 32 20.12 1.30 -1.31
N VAL A 33 19.30 0.49 -0.65
CA VAL A 33 19.37 0.26 0.81
C VAL A 33 20.73 -0.32 1.18
N GLU A 34 21.21 -1.30 0.42
CA GLU A 34 22.56 -1.87 0.58
C GLU A 34 23.64 -0.79 0.46
N TRP A 35 23.56 0.05 -0.58
CA TRP A 35 24.52 1.14 -0.76
C TRP A 35 24.52 2.13 0.41
N VAL A 36 23.34 2.51 0.92
CA VAL A 36 23.25 3.43 2.07
C VAL A 36 23.92 2.81 3.30
N TYR A 37 23.70 1.53 3.59
CA TYR A 37 24.37 0.84 4.69
C TYR A 37 25.90 0.76 4.51
N ASP A 38 26.37 0.53 3.28
CA ASP A 38 27.79 0.42 2.99
C ASP A 38 28.52 1.77 3.02
N ASN A 39 27.80 2.87 2.76
CA ASN A 39 28.42 4.18 2.50
C ASN A 39 28.13 5.22 3.59
N ASP A 40 27.11 5.06 4.44
CA ASP A 40 26.86 5.97 5.56
C ASP A 40 27.48 5.39 6.85
N SER A 41 28.40 6.12 7.46
CA SER A 41 29.08 5.70 8.70
C SER A 41 28.17 5.70 9.94
N GLN A 42 27.02 6.38 9.90
CA GLN A 42 26.04 6.34 10.99
C GLN A 42 25.05 5.19 10.90
N LEU A 43 25.07 4.41 9.82
CA LEU A 43 24.19 3.27 9.66
C LEU A 43 24.94 1.98 10.01
N GLN A 44 24.35 1.19 10.91
CA GLN A 44 24.83 -0.13 11.26
C GLN A 44 23.83 -1.18 10.80
N ARG A 45 24.33 -2.19 10.08
CA ARG A 45 23.49 -3.30 9.62
C ARG A 45 22.92 -4.04 10.84
N PRO A 46 21.61 -4.36 10.87
CA PRO A 46 21.02 -5.12 11.96
C PRO A 46 21.72 -6.48 12.15
N PHE A 47 21.87 -6.91 13.39
CA PHE A 47 22.46 -8.22 13.68
C PHE A 47 21.63 -9.35 13.04
N GLY A 48 22.29 -10.26 12.31
CA GLY A 48 21.64 -11.38 11.66
C GLY A 48 20.75 -11.03 10.47
N TYR A 49 20.93 -9.85 9.85
CA TYR A 49 20.21 -9.49 8.63
C TYR A 49 20.45 -10.51 7.51
N GLY A 50 19.39 -10.87 6.80
CA GLY A 50 19.48 -11.72 5.61
C GLY A 50 18.57 -11.27 4.47
N THR A 51 17.69 -10.29 4.72
CA THR A 51 16.71 -9.85 3.74
C THR A 51 16.63 -8.32 3.68
N LEU A 52 16.11 -7.81 2.55
CA LEU A 52 15.72 -6.40 2.43
C LEU A 52 14.78 -5.95 3.57
N ALA A 53 13.90 -6.85 4.01
CA ALA A 53 12.95 -6.56 5.09
C ALA A 53 13.66 -6.22 6.40
N ASP A 54 14.75 -6.91 6.72
CA ASP A 54 15.53 -6.67 7.93
C ASP A 54 16.20 -5.30 7.88
N LEU A 55 16.80 -4.98 6.73
CA LEU A 55 17.46 -3.70 6.48
C LEU A 55 16.47 -2.52 6.55
N VAL A 56 15.35 -2.60 5.83
CA VAL A 56 14.33 -1.52 5.81
C VAL A 56 13.68 -1.30 7.18
N ASN A 57 13.58 -2.34 8.02
CA ASN A 57 13.02 -2.21 9.36
C ASN A 57 14.09 -1.98 10.46
N GLY A 58 15.38 -1.91 10.10
CA GLY A 58 16.45 -1.51 11.02
C GLY A 58 16.18 -0.14 11.65
N SER A 59 16.63 0.07 12.89
CA SER A 59 16.44 1.36 13.61
C SER A 59 16.96 2.54 12.80
N ASP A 60 18.20 2.41 12.34
CA ASP A 60 18.96 3.51 11.73
C ASP A 60 18.34 3.90 10.38
N PHE A 61 17.97 2.90 9.58
CA PHE A 61 17.31 3.15 8.29
C PHE A 61 15.90 3.73 8.48
N ARG A 62 15.14 3.28 9.49
CA ARG A 62 13.82 3.88 9.79
C ARG A 62 13.93 5.34 10.20
N GLU A 63 14.93 5.67 11.03
CA GLU A 63 15.18 7.05 11.45
C GLU A 63 15.66 7.93 10.28
N LEU A 64 16.43 7.35 9.35
CA LEU A 64 16.89 8.03 8.14
C LEU A 64 15.75 8.27 7.13
N ALA A 65 14.97 7.23 6.82
CA ALA A 65 13.96 7.26 5.76
C ALA A 65 12.66 7.96 6.17
N ARG A 66 12.29 7.91 7.47
CA ARG A 66 11.09 8.54 8.05
C ARG A 66 9.84 8.35 7.18
N ASP A 67 9.37 9.43 6.56
CA ASP A 67 8.15 9.48 5.75
C ASP A 67 8.25 8.67 4.45
N GLN A 68 9.46 8.33 4.01
CA GLN A 68 9.68 7.50 2.82
C GLN A 68 9.49 6.00 3.11
N LEU A 69 9.40 5.60 4.38
CA LEU A 69 9.36 4.18 4.77
C LEU A 69 8.17 3.43 4.16
N SER A 70 7.02 4.10 3.99
CA SER A 70 5.85 3.53 3.32
C SER A 70 6.14 3.17 1.87
N ARG A 71 6.90 4.00 1.14
CA ARG A 71 7.29 3.78 -0.26
C ARG A 71 8.19 2.56 -0.40
N PHE A 72 9.22 2.44 0.45
CA PHE A 72 10.10 1.27 0.48
C PHE A 72 9.32 -0.03 0.74
N ARG A 73 8.35 0.00 1.66
CA ARG A 73 7.51 -1.17 1.97
C ARG A 73 6.62 -1.54 0.79
N LEU A 74 5.98 -0.57 0.15
CA LEU A 74 5.13 -0.78 -1.02
C LEU A 74 5.92 -1.41 -2.18
N LEU A 75 7.07 -0.84 -2.53
CA LEU A 75 7.93 -1.34 -3.61
C LEU A 75 8.42 -2.77 -3.33
N ARG A 76 8.80 -3.07 -2.09
CA ARG A 76 9.13 -4.43 -1.66
C ARG A 76 7.94 -5.39 -1.82
N GLU A 77 6.75 -4.98 -1.40
CA GLU A 77 5.56 -5.82 -1.47
C GLU A 77 5.14 -6.11 -2.91
N LEU A 78 5.18 -5.10 -3.79
CA LEU A 78 4.93 -5.26 -5.23
C LEU A 78 5.98 -6.17 -5.90
N GLY A 79 7.26 -6.02 -5.58
CA GLY A 79 8.30 -6.91 -6.10
C GLY A 79 8.19 -8.34 -5.57
N ASN A 80 7.81 -8.53 -4.29
CA ASN A 80 7.56 -9.87 -3.74
C ASN A 80 6.37 -10.53 -4.43
N LYS A 81 5.32 -9.77 -4.75
CA LYS A 81 4.20 -10.24 -5.58
C LYS A 81 4.68 -10.64 -6.97
N ALA A 82 5.60 -9.87 -7.56
CA ALA A 82 6.13 -10.14 -8.89
C ALA A 82 6.88 -11.47 -9.00
N VAL A 83 7.63 -11.84 -7.96
CA VAL A 83 8.45 -13.07 -7.96
C VAL A 83 7.68 -14.27 -7.42
N HIS A 84 6.99 -14.13 -6.29
CA HIS A 84 6.51 -15.28 -5.51
C HIS A 84 5.01 -15.54 -5.59
N ARG A 85 4.22 -14.64 -6.20
CA ARG A 85 2.76 -14.81 -6.32
C ARG A 85 2.36 -15.16 -7.75
N MET A 86 1.38 -16.06 -7.88
CA MET A 86 0.79 -16.43 -9.17
C MET A 86 -0.17 -15.36 -9.71
N ASP A 87 -0.72 -14.53 -8.83
CA ASP A 87 -1.66 -13.46 -9.22
C ASP A 87 -1.01 -12.49 -10.20
N PRO A 88 -1.73 -12.04 -11.26
CA PRO A 88 -1.22 -11.07 -12.20
C PRO A 88 -0.94 -9.72 -11.50
N ILE A 89 0.08 -9.02 -11.99
CA ILE A 89 0.36 -7.63 -11.62
C ILE A 89 -0.34 -6.72 -12.62
N ARG A 90 -1.07 -5.73 -12.11
CA ARG A 90 -1.82 -4.79 -12.93
C ARG A 90 -0.89 -3.72 -13.47
N VAL A 91 -1.23 -3.13 -14.62
CA VAL A 91 -0.42 -2.05 -15.21
C VAL A 91 -0.27 -0.89 -14.24
N GLY A 92 -1.32 -0.53 -13.51
CA GLY A 92 -1.19 0.60 -12.61
C GLY A 92 -0.53 0.29 -11.27
N ASP A 93 -0.52 -0.97 -10.80
CA ASP A 93 0.44 -1.41 -9.77
C ASP A 93 1.89 -1.09 -10.20
N ALA A 94 2.22 -1.29 -11.49
CA ALA A 94 3.55 -1.01 -12.03
C ALA A 94 3.82 0.48 -12.27
N VAL A 95 2.84 1.25 -12.76
CA VAL A 95 2.95 2.72 -12.85
C VAL A 95 3.13 3.34 -11.48
N LEU A 96 2.39 2.85 -10.47
CA LEU A 96 2.59 3.20 -9.07
C LEU A 96 4.02 2.86 -8.63
N ALA A 97 4.51 1.65 -8.92
CA ALA A 97 5.89 1.28 -8.57
C ALA A 97 6.92 2.23 -9.22
N ALA A 98 6.73 2.64 -10.48
CA ALA A 98 7.58 3.61 -11.16
C ALA A 98 7.52 4.99 -10.48
N ALA A 99 6.31 5.48 -10.18
CA ALA A 99 6.12 6.77 -9.50
C ALA A 99 6.77 6.79 -8.10
N GLU A 100 6.63 5.70 -7.36
CA GLU A 100 7.19 5.55 -6.02
C GLU A 100 8.71 5.40 -6.04
N LEU A 101 9.24 4.64 -7.01
CA LEU A 101 10.67 4.56 -7.21
C LEU A 101 11.26 5.92 -7.58
N PHE A 102 10.60 6.70 -8.43
CA PHE A 102 11.01 8.08 -8.72
C PHE A 102 11.16 8.91 -7.44
N GLN A 103 10.17 8.84 -6.53
CA GLN A 103 10.24 9.56 -5.25
C GLN A 103 11.36 9.07 -4.35
N VAL A 104 11.61 7.75 -4.31
CA VAL A 104 12.71 7.15 -3.55
C VAL A 104 14.08 7.57 -4.10
N LEU A 105 14.28 7.54 -5.42
CA LEU A 105 15.51 7.97 -6.07
C LEU A 105 15.75 9.46 -5.88
N ARG A 106 14.69 10.25 -5.99
CA ARG A 106 14.72 11.68 -5.70
C ARG A 106 15.09 11.97 -4.25
N TRP A 107 14.52 11.24 -3.30
CA TRP A 107 14.91 11.30 -1.89
C TRP A 107 16.39 10.96 -1.69
N LEU A 108 16.89 9.92 -2.37
CA LEU A 108 18.32 9.56 -2.32
C LEU A 108 19.20 10.71 -2.79
N VAL A 109 18.88 11.36 -3.92
CA VAL A 109 19.64 12.49 -4.45
C VAL A 109 19.55 13.72 -3.54
N LEU A 110 18.37 14.00 -2.97
CA LEU A 110 18.21 15.10 -2.01
C LEU A 110 18.99 14.85 -0.71
N THR A 111 19.17 13.58 -0.34
CA THR A 111 19.79 13.18 0.93
C THR A 111 21.31 13.03 0.76
N TYR A 112 21.79 12.35 -0.29
CA TYR A 112 23.20 11.98 -0.49
C TYR A 112 23.83 12.56 -1.77
N GLY A 113 23.08 13.29 -2.59
CA GLY A 113 23.59 13.83 -3.85
C GLY A 113 24.53 15.03 -3.64
N ARG A 114 25.49 15.19 -4.55
CA ARG A 114 26.37 16.37 -4.62
C ARG A 114 25.63 17.62 -5.11
N GLU A 115 24.58 17.43 -5.89
CA GLU A 115 23.77 18.50 -6.50
C GLU A 115 22.26 18.28 -6.21
N PRO A 116 21.83 18.33 -4.94
CA PRO A 116 20.44 17.99 -4.55
C PRO A 116 19.39 18.90 -5.22
N GLU A 117 19.76 20.14 -5.55
CA GLU A 117 18.86 21.10 -6.19
C GLU A 117 18.41 20.67 -7.60
N ARG A 118 19.16 19.81 -8.29
CA ARG A 118 18.80 19.34 -9.65
C ARG A 118 17.47 18.60 -9.68
N VAL A 119 17.10 17.93 -8.59
CA VAL A 119 15.86 17.14 -8.50
C VAL A 119 14.77 17.84 -7.68
N ARG A 120 15.04 19.03 -7.14
CA ARG A 120 14.05 19.78 -6.37
C ARG A 120 12.93 20.23 -7.30
N GLY A 121 11.68 20.12 -6.84
CA GLY A 121 10.50 20.47 -7.63
C GLY A 121 10.17 19.52 -8.79
N GLN A 122 11.07 18.59 -9.18
CA GLN A 122 10.74 17.59 -10.19
C GLN A 122 9.58 16.70 -9.73
N ARG A 123 8.79 16.25 -10.70
CA ARG A 123 7.60 15.43 -10.51
C ARG A 123 7.62 14.26 -11.48
N PHE A 124 7.05 13.15 -11.03
CA PHE A 124 6.80 12.02 -11.90
C PHE A 124 5.64 12.37 -12.83
N ASP A 125 5.83 12.13 -14.13
CA ASP A 125 4.79 12.29 -15.13
C ASP A 125 4.55 10.93 -15.81
N PRO A 126 3.40 10.28 -15.55
CA PRO A 126 3.09 8.99 -16.15
C PRO A 126 2.97 9.06 -17.68
N ALA A 127 2.72 10.23 -18.27
CA ALA A 127 2.64 10.41 -19.72
C ALA A 127 4.01 10.27 -20.41
N LEU A 128 5.11 10.36 -19.67
CA LEU A 128 6.47 10.14 -20.17
C LEU A 128 6.87 8.67 -20.22
N LEU A 129 6.05 7.76 -19.65
CA LEU A 129 6.34 6.33 -19.72
C LEU A 129 6.26 5.83 -21.18
N PRO A 130 7.23 5.03 -21.64
CA PRO A 130 7.21 4.44 -22.98
C PRO A 130 5.92 3.67 -23.25
N SER A 131 5.29 3.95 -24.41
CA SER A 131 4.05 3.30 -24.79
C SER A 131 4.21 1.78 -24.93
N LYS A 132 3.10 1.04 -24.78
CA LYS A 132 3.06 -0.42 -24.90
C LYS A 132 3.69 -0.96 -26.19
N ALA A 133 3.53 -0.24 -27.31
CA ALA A 133 4.10 -0.60 -28.61
C ALA A 133 5.64 -0.46 -28.68
N ALA A 134 6.24 0.37 -27.82
CA ALA A 134 7.70 0.45 -27.65
C ALA A 134 8.20 -0.61 -26.64
N ALA A 135 7.35 -1.02 -25.69
CA ALA A 135 7.62 -2.08 -24.73
C ALA A 135 7.46 -3.49 -25.32
N ASP A 136 6.76 -3.68 -26.43
CA ASP A 136 6.66 -4.96 -27.17
C ASP A 136 8.02 -5.43 -27.75
N ALA A 137 9.05 -4.58 -27.73
CA ALA A 137 10.45 -4.97 -27.99
C ALA A 137 11.14 -5.62 -26.78
N ALA A 138 10.58 -5.48 -25.57
CA ALA A 138 11.04 -6.15 -24.36
C ALA A 138 10.33 -7.50 -24.21
N GLN A 139 11.12 -8.56 -24.10
CA GLN A 139 10.61 -9.92 -23.99
C GLN A 139 9.90 -10.08 -22.63
N VAL A 140 8.57 -10.23 -22.64
CA VAL A 140 7.77 -10.43 -21.42
C VAL A 140 8.34 -11.60 -20.64
N GLN A 141 8.75 -11.34 -19.39
CA GLN A 141 9.39 -12.37 -18.57
C GLN A 141 8.36 -13.16 -17.76
N SER A 142 8.50 -14.48 -17.80
CA SER A 142 7.70 -15.35 -16.95
C SER A 142 8.11 -15.21 -15.48
N ARG A 143 7.21 -15.58 -14.56
CA ARG A 143 7.50 -15.58 -13.12
C ARG A 143 8.73 -16.44 -12.80
N GLU A 144 8.84 -17.61 -13.42
CA GLU A 144 9.95 -18.54 -13.22
C GLU A 144 11.27 -17.96 -13.74
N GLN A 145 11.24 -17.23 -14.85
CA GLN A 145 12.41 -16.49 -15.36
C GLN A 145 12.83 -15.39 -14.39
N LEU A 146 11.86 -14.64 -13.83
CA LEU A 146 12.14 -13.60 -12.83
C LEU A 146 12.67 -14.16 -11.52
N GLU A 147 12.17 -15.33 -11.08
CA GLU A 147 12.65 -16.02 -9.88
C GLU A 147 14.10 -16.50 -10.06
N ALA A 148 14.41 -17.16 -11.19
CA ALA A 148 15.78 -17.55 -11.54
C ALA A 148 16.72 -16.34 -11.69
N LEU A 149 16.24 -15.26 -12.31
CA LEU A 149 17.01 -14.02 -12.45
C LEU A 149 17.28 -13.38 -11.08
N ALA A 150 16.31 -13.42 -10.16
CA ALA A 150 16.48 -12.92 -8.79
C ALA A 150 17.61 -13.65 -8.06
N GLU A 151 17.66 -14.98 -8.18
CA GLU A 151 18.72 -15.81 -7.59
C GLU A 151 20.09 -15.47 -8.19
N GLN A 152 20.19 -15.39 -9.53
CA GLN A 152 21.43 -15.04 -10.23
C GLN A 152 21.95 -13.65 -9.83
N LEU A 153 21.07 -12.66 -9.73
CA LEU A 153 21.45 -11.30 -9.32
C LEU A 153 21.87 -11.26 -7.85
N ALA A 154 21.23 -12.02 -6.97
CA ALA A 154 21.60 -12.11 -5.56
C ALA A 154 22.98 -12.74 -5.37
N GLU A 155 23.28 -13.83 -6.08
CA GLU A 155 24.60 -14.46 -6.07
C GLU A 155 25.68 -13.51 -6.61
N ARG A 156 25.41 -12.84 -7.73
CA ARG A 156 26.33 -11.85 -8.31
C ARG A 156 26.63 -10.71 -7.33
N ASP A 157 25.60 -10.18 -6.65
CA ASP A 157 25.78 -9.12 -5.67
C ASP A 157 26.58 -9.55 -4.46
N GLN A 158 26.35 -10.78 -3.99
CA GLN A 158 27.16 -11.34 -2.91
C GLN A 158 28.63 -11.43 -3.32
N GLN A 159 28.91 -11.96 -4.50
CA GLN A 159 30.27 -12.03 -5.04
C GLN A 159 30.91 -10.64 -5.18
N LEU A 160 30.17 -9.66 -5.70
CA LEU A 160 30.67 -8.28 -5.84
C LEU A 160 30.94 -7.63 -4.48
N ARG A 161 30.11 -7.91 -3.46
CA ARG A 161 30.34 -7.43 -2.09
C ARG A 161 31.58 -8.06 -1.48
N ASP A 162 31.74 -9.37 -1.60
CA ASP A 162 32.91 -10.09 -1.08
C ASP A 162 34.20 -9.61 -1.77
N GLN A 163 34.14 -9.38 -3.09
CA GLN A 163 35.25 -8.79 -3.85
C GLN A 163 35.54 -7.35 -3.40
N ARG A 164 34.52 -6.52 -3.19
CA ARG A 164 34.70 -5.15 -2.66
C ARG A 164 35.38 -5.19 -1.30
N LEU A 165 34.87 -6.00 -0.36
CA LEU A 165 35.47 -6.21 0.95
C LEU A 165 36.95 -6.64 0.86
N ALA A 166 37.28 -7.52 -0.09
CA ALA A 166 38.66 -7.96 -0.32
C ALA A 166 39.55 -6.92 -1.02
N SER A 167 38.96 -6.05 -1.85
CA SER A 167 39.67 -5.05 -2.67
C SER A 167 39.83 -3.67 -2.02
N LEU A 168 39.05 -3.37 -0.97
CA LEU A 168 39.10 -2.08 -0.30
C LEU A 168 40.50 -1.85 0.27
N ALA A 169 41.21 -0.91 -0.34
CA ALA A 169 42.57 -0.54 -0.03
C ALA A 169 42.62 0.13 1.36
N SER A 170 42.88 -0.66 2.41
CA SER A 170 42.84 -0.24 3.83
C SER A 170 41.46 0.12 4.38
N GLN A 171 41.11 -0.47 5.53
CA GLN A 171 39.90 -0.16 6.29
C GLN A 171 39.77 1.34 6.61
N GLU A 172 40.90 2.05 6.75
CA GLU A 172 40.93 3.48 7.03
C GLU A 172 40.39 4.33 5.86
N GLU A 173 40.66 3.94 4.62
CA GLU A 173 40.15 4.65 3.44
C GLU A 173 38.63 4.48 3.31
N VAL A 174 38.13 3.28 3.60
CA VAL A 174 36.69 2.99 3.62
C VAL A 174 35.98 3.87 4.64
N GLU A 175 36.49 3.90 5.87
CA GLU A 175 35.90 4.72 6.94
C GLU A 175 35.97 6.21 6.63
N ARG A 176 37.06 6.67 6.00
CA ARG A 176 37.18 8.06 5.52
C ARG A 176 36.11 8.40 4.48
N LEU A 177 35.93 7.54 3.46
CA LEU A 177 34.92 7.76 2.42
C LEU A 177 33.50 7.69 2.98
N ARG A 178 33.23 6.76 3.91
CA ARG A 178 31.93 6.68 4.60
C ARG A 178 31.64 7.95 5.40
N ALA A 179 32.65 8.48 6.10
CA ALA A 179 32.53 9.72 6.83
C ALA A 179 32.25 10.93 5.91
N GLU A 180 32.84 10.97 4.72
CA GLU A 180 32.57 12.00 3.71
C GLU A 180 31.11 11.97 3.24
N VAL A 181 30.58 10.77 2.94
CA VAL A 181 29.17 10.58 2.55
C VAL A 181 28.22 10.99 3.67
N THR A 182 28.52 10.61 4.92
CA THR A 182 27.76 11.04 6.11
C THR A 182 27.76 12.57 6.27
N ALA A 183 28.91 13.21 6.06
CA ALA A 183 29.05 14.66 6.15
C ALA A 183 28.25 15.37 5.06
N LEU A 184 28.31 14.88 3.81
CA LEU A 184 27.49 15.38 2.70
C LEU A 184 26.00 15.28 3.02
N ARG A 185 25.56 14.14 3.56
CA ARG A 185 24.17 13.97 3.99
C ARG A 185 23.76 14.97 5.06
N LYS A 186 24.57 15.17 6.10
CA LYS A 186 24.28 16.14 7.16
C LYS A 186 24.20 17.57 6.60
N ALA A 187 25.09 17.92 5.67
CA ALA A 187 25.05 19.22 4.99
C ALA A 187 23.76 19.39 4.17
N ASN A 188 23.36 18.37 3.41
CA ASN A 188 22.12 18.37 2.63
C ASN A 188 20.87 18.47 3.53
N GLN A 189 20.85 17.76 4.66
CA GLN A 189 19.77 17.84 5.65
C GLN A 189 19.69 19.22 6.32
N ALA A 190 20.83 19.83 6.66
CA ALA A 190 20.87 21.17 7.22
C ALA A 190 20.43 22.25 6.21
N ALA A 191 20.75 22.06 4.92
CA ALA A 191 20.30 22.91 3.83
C ALA A 191 18.91 22.56 3.30
N ALA A 192 18.23 21.56 3.89
CA ALA A 192 16.98 21.04 3.38
C ALA A 192 15.88 22.10 3.45
N LYS A 193 15.44 22.55 2.28
CA LYS A 193 14.19 23.29 2.15
C LYS A 193 13.05 22.27 2.07
N PRO A 194 11.89 22.55 2.69
CA PRO A 194 10.68 21.78 2.44
C PRO A 194 10.47 21.67 0.93
N ASP A 195 10.36 20.44 0.44
CA ASP A 195 9.87 20.25 -0.91
C ASP A 195 8.46 20.83 -0.96
N PRO A 196 8.08 21.61 -2.00
CA PRO A 196 6.70 22.01 -2.18
C PRO A 196 5.80 20.78 -2.02
N GLU A 197 5.05 20.75 -0.93
CA GLU A 197 4.29 19.58 -0.54
C GLU A 197 3.36 19.19 -1.69
N LEU A 198 3.14 17.89 -1.90
CA LEU A 198 2.03 17.46 -2.75
C LEU A 198 0.74 18.03 -2.15
N PRO A 199 0.03 18.90 -2.87
CA PRO A 199 -1.30 19.32 -2.45
C PRO A 199 -2.22 18.11 -2.47
N GLU A 200 -3.25 18.12 -1.64
CA GLU A 200 -4.22 17.03 -1.49
C GLU A 200 -4.76 16.50 -2.82
N TRP A 201 -5.01 17.42 -3.77
CA TRP A 201 -5.47 17.08 -5.12
C TRP A 201 -4.50 16.18 -5.90
N ALA A 202 -3.18 16.26 -5.66
CA ALA A 202 -2.18 15.44 -6.35
C ALA A 202 -2.12 14.00 -5.79
N THR A 203 -2.43 13.81 -4.50
CA THR A 203 -2.66 12.46 -3.91
C THR A 203 -3.96 11.86 -4.44
N ARG A 204 -5.00 12.68 -4.52
CA ARG A 204 -6.36 12.36 -4.98
C ARG A 204 -6.38 11.88 -6.43
N LYS A 205 -5.78 12.65 -7.34
CA LYS A 205 -5.81 12.39 -8.79
C LYS A 205 -4.86 11.28 -9.27
N GLY A 206 -3.86 10.92 -8.46
CA GLY A 206 -2.86 9.91 -8.83
C GLY A 206 -3.23 8.50 -8.39
N TYR A 207 -3.42 8.29 -7.08
CA TYR A 207 -3.55 6.95 -6.51
C TYR A 207 -4.99 6.51 -6.30
N ILE A 208 -5.83 7.41 -5.78
CA ILE A 208 -7.23 7.06 -5.47
C ILE A 208 -8.02 6.85 -6.76
N ASP A 209 -7.92 7.78 -7.72
CA ASP A 209 -8.52 7.63 -9.06
C ASP A 209 -8.10 6.30 -9.70
N HIS A 210 -6.80 6.01 -9.66
CA HIS A 210 -6.25 4.78 -10.21
C HIS A 210 -6.88 3.53 -9.56
N TYR A 211 -6.90 3.44 -8.23
CA TYR A 211 -7.50 2.29 -7.54
C TYR A 211 -9.02 2.18 -7.72
N LEU A 212 -9.71 3.30 -7.90
CA LEU A 212 -11.13 3.33 -8.24
C LEU A 212 -11.35 2.75 -9.64
N GLU A 213 -10.56 3.18 -10.62
CA GLU A 213 -10.59 2.63 -11.98
C GLU A 213 -10.29 1.13 -12.01
N GLU A 214 -9.30 0.65 -11.24
CA GLU A 214 -9.01 -0.77 -11.13
C GLU A 214 -10.16 -1.60 -10.54
N ALA A 215 -10.93 -1.00 -9.62
CA ALA A 215 -12.15 -1.59 -9.08
C ALA A 215 -13.36 -1.49 -10.03
N GLY A 216 -13.17 -0.88 -11.22
CA GLY A 216 -14.16 -0.75 -12.26
C GLY A 216 -15.00 0.52 -12.19
N TRP A 217 -14.64 1.48 -11.33
CA TRP A 217 -15.33 2.76 -11.20
C TRP A 217 -14.81 3.75 -12.23
N ARG A 218 -15.71 4.43 -12.95
CA ARG A 218 -15.34 5.47 -13.91
C ARG A 218 -15.88 6.82 -13.43
N LEU A 219 -15.03 7.84 -13.40
CA LEU A 219 -15.45 9.20 -13.05
C LEU A 219 -16.49 9.70 -14.07
N GLY A 220 -17.61 10.21 -13.58
CA GLY A 220 -18.77 10.61 -14.38
C GLY A 220 -19.68 9.45 -14.83
N ALA A 221 -19.30 8.19 -14.58
CA ALA A 221 -20.08 7.00 -14.93
C ALA A 221 -20.07 5.97 -13.79
N GLY A 222 -21.03 6.11 -12.87
CA GLY A 222 -21.11 5.28 -11.66
C GLY A 222 -20.21 5.75 -10.52
N CYS A 223 -19.36 6.75 -10.72
CA CYS A 223 -18.61 7.45 -9.67
C CYS A 223 -18.65 8.96 -9.90
N THR A 224 -19.06 9.73 -8.90
CA THR A 224 -18.98 11.20 -8.92
C THR A 224 -17.81 11.68 -8.09
N HIS A 225 -17.17 12.74 -8.56
CA HIS A 225 -16.08 13.46 -7.89
C HIS A 225 -16.62 14.81 -7.38
N GLU A 226 -16.27 15.19 -6.15
CA GLU A 226 -16.80 16.41 -5.47
C GLU A 226 -18.33 16.45 -5.44
N GLU A 227 -18.97 15.37 -4.97
CA GLU A 227 -20.44 15.36 -4.83
C GLU A 227 -20.84 16.31 -3.70
N GLU A 228 -21.62 17.34 -4.04
CA GLU A 228 -22.19 18.26 -3.06
C GLU A 228 -23.23 17.55 -2.19
N VAL A 229 -23.11 17.74 -0.89
CA VAL A 229 -24.06 17.29 0.11
C VAL A 229 -24.56 18.46 0.95
N GLN A 230 -25.84 18.39 1.30
CA GLN A 230 -26.52 19.39 2.13
C GLN A 230 -26.87 18.80 3.49
N GLY A 231 -26.96 19.66 4.51
CA GLY A 231 -27.22 19.27 5.90
C GLY A 231 -25.96 19.11 6.75
N MET A 232 -24.80 19.59 6.27
CA MET A 232 -23.55 19.55 7.03
C MET A 232 -23.63 20.47 8.26
N PRO A 233 -23.09 20.06 9.43
CA PRO A 233 -23.09 20.88 10.65
C PRO A 233 -22.00 21.95 10.60
N ASN A 234 -22.05 22.83 9.60
CA ASN A 234 -21.15 23.96 9.42
C ASN A 234 -21.95 25.22 9.08
N ALA A 235 -21.27 26.36 8.95
CA ALA A 235 -21.93 27.65 8.73
C ALA A 235 -22.74 27.73 7.42
N THR A 236 -22.34 26.98 6.38
CA THR A 236 -22.98 27.01 5.06
C THR A 236 -24.07 25.93 4.91
N GLY A 237 -24.11 24.92 5.78
CA GLY A 237 -24.95 23.75 5.63
C GLY A 237 -24.53 22.81 4.49
N GLN A 238 -23.40 23.09 3.82
CA GLN A 238 -22.95 22.41 2.61
C GLN A 238 -21.59 21.74 2.82
N GLY A 239 -21.35 20.64 2.12
CA GLY A 239 -20.04 20.01 2.03
C GLY A 239 -19.86 19.25 0.73
N PHE A 240 -18.65 18.76 0.48
CA PHE A 240 -18.30 18.06 -0.74
C PHE A 240 -17.63 16.75 -0.38
N VAL A 241 -18.19 15.65 -0.84
CA VAL A 241 -17.62 14.31 -0.67
C VAL A 241 -16.61 14.09 -1.79
N ASP A 242 -15.40 13.63 -1.46
CA ASP A 242 -14.34 13.50 -2.49
C ASP A 242 -14.77 12.57 -3.63
N TYR A 243 -15.35 11.41 -3.28
CA TYR A 243 -15.95 10.49 -4.24
C TYR A 243 -17.21 9.83 -3.69
N VAL A 244 -18.21 9.67 -4.56
CA VAL A 244 -19.38 8.83 -4.30
C VAL A 244 -19.46 7.75 -5.36
N LEU A 245 -19.62 6.50 -4.91
CA LEU A 245 -19.73 5.30 -5.74
C LEU A 245 -21.20 4.89 -5.81
N TRP A 246 -21.76 4.85 -7.01
CA TRP A 246 -23.20 4.72 -7.25
C TRP A 246 -23.60 3.31 -7.71
N GLY A 247 -24.76 2.88 -7.25
CA GLY A 247 -25.45 1.73 -7.81
C GLY A 247 -26.14 2.09 -9.12
N ASP A 248 -26.44 1.07 -9.93
CA ASP A 248 -27.24 1.24 -11.16
C ASP A 248 -28.65 1.76 -10.87
N ASP A 249 -29.12 1.66 -9.62
CA ASP A 249 -30.37 2.20 -9.11
C ASP A 249 -30.28 3.69 -8.71
N GLY A 250 -29.13 4.33 -8.91
CA GLY A 250 -28.89 5.72 -8.55
C GLY A 250 -28.72 5.97 -7.05
N LYS A 251 -28.54 4.92 -6.23
CA LYS A 251 -28.30 5.07 -4.79
C LYS A 251 -26.82 5.00 -4.45
N PRO A 252 -26.35 5.70 -3.40
CA PRO A 252 -24.96 5.69 -3.01
C PRO A 252 -24.61 4.35 -2.37
N LEU A 253 -23.65 3.63 -2.96
CA LEU A 253 -23.14 2.37 -2.43
C LEU A 253 -21.99 2.59 -1.45
N ALA A 254 -21.11 3.54 -1.76
CA ALA A 254 -20.05 3.95 -0.85
C ALA A 254 -19.64 5.41 -1.09
N LEU A 255 -18.97 5.99 -0.10
CA LEU A 255 -18.21 7.22 -0.24
C LEU A 255 -16.73 6.96 0.04
N VAL A 256 -15.86 7.78 -0.55
CA VAL A 256 -14.43 7.82 -0.23
C VAL A 256 -14.11 9.19 0.31
N GLU A 257 -13.57 9.25 1.53
CA GLU A 257 -12.95 10.42 2.12
C GLU A 257 -11.44 10.31 1.92
N ALA A 258 -10.88 11.25 1.16
CA ALA A 258 -9.46 11.30 0.88
C ALA A 258 -8.75 12.19 1.93
N LYS A 259 -7.50 11.82 2.19
CA LYS A 259 -6.53 12.67 2.88
C LYS A 259 -5.23 12.66 2.10
N ARG A 260 -4.40 13.64 2.41
CA ARG A 260 -3.03 13.73 1.91
C ARG A 260 -2.24 12.48 2.25
N THR A 261 -1.33 12.03 1.38
CA THR A 261 -0.53 10.80 1.57
C THR A 261 0.21 10.73 2.90
N SER A 262 0.60 11.88 3.46
CA SER A 262 1.34 12.00 4.73
C SER A 262 0.47 11.94 5.98
N ARG A 263 -0.87 11.95 5.86
CA ARG A 263 -1.82 11.92 6.98
C ARG A 263 -2.35 10.51 7.22
N ASP A 264 -2.77 10.22 8.44
CA ASP A 264 -3.50 8.97 8.71
C ASP A 264 -4.90 9.07 8.08
N PRO A 265 -5.36 8.08 7.29
CA PRO A 265 -6.72 8.07 6.76
C PRO A 265 -7.81 8.27 7.83
N MET A 266 -7.54 7.86 9.07
CA MET A 266 -8.47 8.00 10.19
C MET A 266 -8.77 9.45 10.57
N ASP A 267 -7.92 10.41 10.21
CA ASP A 267 -8.14 11.83 10.51
C ASP A 267 -9.44 12.35 9.87
N GLY A 268 -9.91 11.73 8.77
CA GLY A 268 -11.16 12.05 8.09
C GLY A 268 -12.40 11.32 8.62
N GLN A 269 -12.28 10.46 9.64
CA GLN A 269 -13.37 9.55 10.03
C GLN A 269 -14.68 10.27 10.36
N HIS A 270 -14.62 11.31 11.21
CA HIS A 270 -15.83 12.03 11.62
C HIS A 270 -16.47 12.78 10.45
N GLN A 271 -15.66 13.38 9.57
CA GLN A 271 -16.14 14.05 8.36
C GLN A 271 -16.86 13.07 7.42
N ALA A 272 -16.28 11.89 7.21
CA ALA A 272 -16.86 10.83 6.40
C ALA A 272 -18.20 10.32 6.95
N GLU A 273 -18.35 10.23 8.28
CA GLU A 273 -19.62 9.88 8.94
C GLU A 273 -20.70 10.94 8.68
N LEU A 274 -20.35 12.22 8.78
CA LEU A 274 -21.26 13.33 8.49
C LEU A 274 -21.72 13.33 7.02
N TYR A 275 -20.80 13.05 6.09
CA TYR A 275 -21.13 12.89 4.69
C TYR A 275 -22.07 11.70 4.43
N ALA A 276 -21.81 10.56 5.07
CA ALA A 276 -22.71 9.42 5.00
C ALA A 276 -24.10 9.75 5.55
N ASN A 277 -24.20 10.55 6.62
CA ASN A 277 -25.49 11.01 7.17
C ASN A 277 -26.27 11.84 6.13
N CYS A 278 -25.60 12.77 5.47
CA CYS A 278 -26.23 13.63 4.45
C CYS A 278 -26.71 12.80 3.24
N LEU A 279 -25.88 11.88 2.75
CA LEU A 279 -26.22 10.99 1.64
C LEU A 279 -27.40 10.06 2.00
N GLU A 280 -27.41 9.50 3.20
CA GLU A 280 -28.50 8.66 3.68
C GLU A 280 -29.82 9.43 3.79
N GLN A 281 -29.79 10.66 4.31
CA GLN A 281 -30.98 11.50 4.40
C GLN A 281 -31.59 11.77 3.02
N ARG A 282 -30.76 12.01 2.01
CA ARG A 282 -31.20 12.30 0.62
C ARG A 282 -31.65 11.06 -0.14
N TYR A 283 -30.85 10.00 -0.13
CA TYR A 283 -31.05 8.83 -0.99
C TYR A 283 -31.70 7.63 -0.27
N LYS A 284 -31.96 7.75 1.04
CA LYS A 284 -32.56 6.71 1.89
C LYS A 284 -31.78 5.39 1.89
N GLN A 285 -30.47 5.47 1.68
CA GLN A 285 -29.54 4.35 1.75
C GLN A 285 -28.25 4.83 2.41
N ARG A 286 -27.85 4.17 3.51
CA ARG A 286 -26.55 4.39 4.14
C ARG A 286 -25.43 3.90 3.21
N PRO A 287 -24.52 4.75 2.70
CA PRO A 287 -23.36 4.25 1.97
C PRO A 287 -22.39 3.52 2.91
N LEU A 288 -21.51 2.68 2.36
CA LEU A 288 -20.29 2.26 3.04
C LEU A 288 -19.26 3.39 3.02
N ILE A 289 -18.35 3.43 3.99
CA ILE A 289 -17.36 4.50 4.11
C ILE A 289 -15.97 3.95 3.82
N PHE A 290 -15.26 4.54 2.87
CA PHE A 290 -13.82 4.35 2.71
C PHE A 290 -13.07 5.58 3.22
N LEU A 291 -12.05 5.34 4.03
CA LEU A 291 -11.06 6.34 4.42
C LEU A 291 -9.76 6.01 3.70
N SER A 292 -9.18 6.96 2.97
CA SER A 292 -7.96 6.71 2.20
C SER A 292 -7.00 7.88 2.21
N ASN A 293 -5.70 7.57 2.18
CA ASN A 293 -4.64 8.54 1.88
C ASN A 293 -3.86 8.16 0.60
N GLY A 294 -4.43 7.30 -0.24
CA GLY A 294 -3.75 6.73 -1.41
C GLY A 294 -2.88 5.50 -1.12
N TYR A 295 -2.26 5.34 0.05
CA TYR A 295 -1.47 4.13 0.37
C TYR A 295 -2.21 3.14 1.26
N ARG A 296 -3.00 3.67 2.20
CA ARG A 296 -3.82 2.87 3.10
C ARG A 296 -5.27 3.18 2.80
N HIS A 297 -6.05 2.11 2.74
CA HIS A 297 -7.50 2.16 2.58
C HIS A 297 -8.11 1.46 3.78
N ARG A 298 -9.09 2.10 4.41
CA ARG A 298 -9.91 1.47 5.44
C ARG A 298 -11.36 1.46 5.01
N LEU A 299 -12.00 0.30 5.12
CA LEU A 299 -13.44 0.17 4.97
C LEU A 299 -14.10 0.26 6.34
N TRP A 300 -15.15 1.06 6.41
CA TRP A 300 -15.99 1.23 7.58
C TRP A 300 -17.46 1.05 7.19
N ASP A 301 -18.07 0.00 7.77
CA ASP A 301 -19.52 -0.20 7.77
C ASP A 301 -20.01 0.19 9.17
N ASP A 302 -20.21 1.48 9.38
CA ASP A 302 -20.47 2.11 10.68
C ASP A 302 -21.69 1.57 11.42
N LEU A 303 -22.65 0.97 10.70
CA LEU A 303 -23.78 0.27 11.28
C LEU A 303 -23.41 -1.07 11.96
N ARG A 304 -22.21 -1.62 11.73
CA ARG A 304 -21.91 -2.99 12.16
C ARG A 304 -20.46 -3.30 12.53
N TYR A 305 -19.49 -2.71 11.86
CA TYR A 305 -18.07 -3.02 12.04
C TYR A 305 -17.26 -1.75 12.23
N PRO A 306 -16.24 -1.75 13.12
CA PRO A 306 -15.28 -0.65 13.16
C PRO A 306 -14.45 -0.59 11.86
N PRO A 307 -13.79 0.55 11.57
CA PRO A 307 -12.89 0.68 10.42
C PRO A 307 -11.82 -0.41 10.41
N ARG A 308 -11.56 -0.97 9.22
CA ARG A 308 -10.54 -2.01 9.04
C ARG A 308 -9.73 -1.78 7.77
N ASP A 309 -8.46 -2.15 7.79
CA ASP A 309 -7.62 -2.08 6.59
C ASP A 309 -8.16 -3.01 5.48
N VAL A 310 -8.11 -2.52 4.25
CA VAL A 310 -8.40 -3.22 3.00
C VAL A 310 -7.32 -2.89 1.97
N GLN A 311 -7.13 -3.77 1.00
CA GLN A 311 -6.10 -3.58 -0.03
C GLN A 311 -6.52 -2.63 -1.15
N GLY A 312 -7.79 -2.26 -1.22
CA GLY A 312 -8.32 -1.36 -2.25
C GLY A 312 -9.83 -1.22 -2.17
N PHE A 313 -10.39 -0.52 -3.14
CA PHE A 313 -11.83 -0.31 -3.26
C PHE A 313 -12.53 -1.57 -3.78
N TYR A 314 -13.78 -1.73 -3.39
CA TYR A 314 -14.59 -2.89 -3.78
C TYR A 314 -15.32 -2.60 -5.09
N LYS A 315 -15.58 -3.66 -5.87
CA LYS A 315 -16.39 -3.58 -7.07
C LYS A 315 -17.84 -3.27 -6.72
N GLN A 316 -18.59 -2.70 -7.66
CA GLN A 316 -20.00 -2.36 -7.49
C GLN A 316 -20.82 -3.55 -6.94
N ALA A 317 -20.71 -4.74 -7.54
CA ALA A 317 -21.44 -5.94 -7.11
C ALA A 317 -21.11 -6.37 -5.66
N GLU A 318 -19.88 -6.15 -5.21
CA GLU A 318 -19.46 -6.46 -3.84
C GLU A 318 -20.06 -5.46 -2.84
N LEU A 319 -20.10 -4.17 -3.18
CA LEU A 319 -20.76 -3.15 -2.36
C LEU A 319 -22.27 -3.37 -2.29
N VAL A 320 -22.93 -3.67 -3.42
CA VAL A 320 -24.36 -4.06 -3.46
C VAL A 320 -24.62 -5.25 -2.54
N THR A 321 -23.75 -6.26 -2.58
CA THR A 321 -23.86 -7.44 -1.71
C THR A 321 -23.74 -7.07 -0.23
N LEU A 322 -22.82 -6.18 0.12
CA LEU A 322 -22.64 -5.73 1.51
C LEU A 322 -23.85 -4.95 2.02
N ILE A 323 -24.41 -4.05 1.20
CA ILE A 323 -25.61 -3.29 1.56
C ILE A 323 -26.81 -4.21 1.71
N ARG A 324 -27.05 -5.10 0.73
CA ARG A 324 -28.14 -6.08 0.80
C ARG A 324 -28.06 -6.96 2.05
N ARG A 325 -26.84 -7.33 2.46
CA ARG A 325 -26.62 -8.12 3.68
C ARG A 325 -27.01 -7.39 4.97
N ARG A 326 -27.24 -6.08 4.96
CA ARG A 326 -27.79 -5.38 6.13
C ARG A 326 -29.21 -5.85 6.44
N GLU A 327 -29.99 -6.16 5.40
CA GLU A 327 -31.39 -6.61 5.51
C GLU A 327 -31.52 -8.14 5.49
N THR A 328 -30.74 -8.83 4.65
CA THR A 328 -30.95 -10.28 4.43
C THR A 328 -30.19 -11.18 5.41
N ARG A 329 -29.32 -10.63 6.27
CA ARG A 329 -28.53 -11.44 7.20
C ARG A 329 -29.42 -12.06 8.27
N GLN A 330 -29.26 -13.36 8.48
CA GLN A 330 -29.87 -14.09 9.58
C GLN A 330 -28.98 -14.07 10.82
N ALA A 331 -29.61 -14.16 12.00
CA ALA A 331 -28.90 -14.26 13.26
C ALA A 331 -28.17 -15.61 13.39
N LEU A 332 -26.86 -15.55 13.58
CA LEU A 332 -26.01 -16.69 13.93
C LEU A 332 -26.25 -17.16 15.35
N SER A 333 -26.56 -16.25 16.28
CA SER A 333 -26.83 -16.56 17.68
C SER A 333 -28.08 -17.42 17.86
N THR A 334 -29.03 -17.41 16.92
CA THR A 334 -30.25 -18.23 16.95
C THR A 334 -30.27 -19.36 15.92
N ALA A 335 -29.28 -19.43 15.01
CA ALA A 335 -29.16 -20.49 14.01
C ALA A 335 -29.27 -21.91 14.63
N PRO A 336 -30.00 -22.85 14.00
CA PRO A 336 -30.16 -24.19 14.54
C PRO A 336 -28.82 -24.93 14.59
N ILE A 337 -28.52 -25.56 15.72
CA ILE A 337 -27.30 -26.36 15.89
C ILE A 337 -27.69 -27.84 15.80
N SER A 338 -27.08 -28.56 14.87
CA SER A 338 -27.32 -30.00 14.72
C SER A 338 -26.73 -30.75 15.91
N SER A 339 -27.60 -31.31 16.76
CA SER A 339 -27.20 -32.14 17.92
C SER A 339 -26.50 -33.42 17.49
N SER A 340 -26.77 -33.93 16.28
CA SER A 340 -26.06 -35.08 15.71
C SER A 340 -24.58 -34.80 15.44
N ILE A 341 -24.19 -33.52 15.26
CA ILE A 341 -22.80 -33.08 15.08
C ILE A 341 -22.27 -32.52 16.41
N ALA A 342 -22.88 -31.47 16.96
CA ALA A 342 -22.47 -30.79 18.19
C ALA A 342 -23.48 -31.02 19.33
N GLY A 343 -23.57 -32.26 19.81
CA GLY A 343 -24.60 -32.67 20.77
C GLY A 343 -24.34 -32.30 22.23
N ARG A 344 -23.09 -31.97 22.60
CA ARG A 344 -22.76 -31.69 24.01
C ARG A 344 -23.03 -30.22 24.36
N TYR A 345 -23.55 -29.97 25.56
CA TYR A 345 -23.96 -28.62 25.99
C TYR A 345 -22.85 -27.56 25.82
N TYR A 346 -21.60 -27.91 26.11
CA TYR A 346 -20.47 -26.99 25.98
C TYR A 346 -20.05 -26.74 24.52
N GLN A 347 -20.34 -27.65 23.59
CA GLN A 347 -20.14 -27.44 22.16
C GLN A 347 -21.18 -26.44 21.64
N GLN A 348 -22.45 -26.64 22.00
CA GLN A 348 -23.52 -25.72 21.65
C GLN A 348 -23.29 -24.33 22.25
N ARG A 349 -22.89 -24.25 23.53
CA ARG A 349 -22.53 -22.99 24.18
C ARG A 349 -21.38 -22.27 23.46
N ALA A 350 -20.36 -23.00 23.04
CA ALA A 350 -19.24 -22.43 22.30
C ALA A 350 -19.68 -21.88 20.92
N ILE A 351 -20.47 -22.65 20.16
CA ILE A 351 -20.99 -22.22 18.85
C ILE A 351 -21.88 -20.97 19.00
N ARG A 352 -22.79 -20.95 19.99
CA ARG A 352 -23.62 -19.78 20.31
C ARG A 352 -22.77 -18.55 20.64
N ALA A 353 -21.79 -18.68 21.53
CA ALA A 353 -20.90 -17.58 21.91
C ALA A 353 -20.06 -17.05 20.73
N ILE A 354 -19.62 -17.93 19.82
CA ILE A 354 -18.96 -17.51 18.58
C ILE A 354 -19.94 -16.70 17.72
N GLY A 355 -21.16 -17.20 17.51
CA GLY A 355 -22.21 -16.50 16.77
C GLY A 355 -22.49 -15.09 17.32
N GLU A 356 -22.73 -14.98 18.63
CA GLU A 356 -22.93 -13.70 19.32
C GLU A 356 -21.73 -12.75 19.18
N SER A 357 -20.50 -13.29 19.27
CA SER A 357 -19.28 -12.50 19.09
C SER A 357 -19.19 -11.92 17.68
N LEU A 358 -19.51 -12.72 16.66
CA LEU A 358 -19.50 -12.30 15.25
C LEU A 358 -20.60 -11.27 14.97
N GLU A 359 -21.76 -11.42 15.60
CA GLU A 359 -22.87 -10.45 15.52
C GLU A 359 -22.52 -9.10 16.15
N LYS A 360 -21.74 -9.09 17.23
CA LYS A 360 -21.19 -7.88 17.87
C LYS A 360 -20.05 -7.22 17.08
N GLY A 361 -19.91 -7.52 15.80
CA GLY A 361 -18.90 -6.91 14.94
C GLY A 361 -17.47 -7.44 15.13
N ARG A 362 -17.24 -8.45 15.95
CA ARG A 362 -15.90 -9.05 16.11
C ARG A 362 -15.61 -9.96 14.91
N ARG A 363 -14.42 -9.86 14.34
CA ARG A 363 -14.03 -10.63 13.13
C ARG A 363 -13.16 -11.85 13.39
N LYS A 364 -12.63 -11.98 14.61
CA LYS A 364 -11.79 -13.10 15.04
C LYS A 364 -12.29 -13.60 16.39
N VAL A 365 -12.30 -14.91 16.57
CA VAL A 365 -12.67 -15.56 17.82
C VAL A 365 -11.63 -16.63 18.12
N LEU A 366 -11.19 -16.72 19.38
CA LEU A 366 -10.32 -17.78 19.87
C LEU A 366 -11.15 -18.78 20.69
N LEU A 367 -11.09 -20.05 20.33
CA LEU A 367 -11.77 -21.13 21.04
C LEU A 367 -10.73 -22.04 21.72
N VAL A 368 -10.66 -22.00 23.04
CA VAL A 368 -9.76 -22.84 23.83
C VAL A 368 -10.50 -24.07 24.34
N LYS A 369 -10.03 -25.27 23.97
CA LYS A 369 -10.65 -26.56 24.33
C LYS A 369 -9.59 -27.64 24.56
N ALA A 370 -9.74 -28.38 25.67
CA ALA A 370 -8.90 -29.53 25.96
C ALA A 370 -8.96 -30.61 24.86
N THR A 371 -7.91 -31.40 24.71
CA THR A 371 -7.87 -32.55 23.78
C THR A 371 -8.92 -33.59 24.18
N GLY A 372 -9.54 -34.25 23.19
CA GLY A 372 -10.65 -35.20 23.43
C GLY A 372 -12.04 -34.57 23.64
N THR A 373 -12.15 -33.25 23.83
CA THR A 373 -13.46 -32.57 24.03
C THR A 373 -14.23 -32.26 22.73
N GLY A 374 -13.85 -32.89 21.62
CA GLY A 374 -14.52 -32.76 20.33
C GLY A 374 -14.39 -31.37 19.69
N LYS A 375 -13.15 -30.91 19.48
CA LYS A 375 -12.84 -29.67 18.72
C LYS A 375 -13.36 -29.73 17.29
N THR A 376 -13.06 -30.84 16.58
CA THR A 376 -13.49 -31.11 15.20
C THR A 376 -15.01 -31.18 15.03
N ARG A 377 -15.76 -31.50 16.09
CA ARG A 377 -17.24 -31.50 16.05
C ARG A 377 -17.84 -30.11 16.34
N THR A 378 -17.02 -29.16 16.79
CA THR A 378 -17.45 -27.79 17.15
C THR A 378 -17.12 -26.80 16.04
N ALA A 379 -15.96 -26.96 15.40
CA ALA A 379 -15.63 -26.32 14.12
C ALA A 379 -16.51 -26.92 13.02
#